data_AF-A0A4D6EAK1-F1
#
_entry.id   AF-A0A4D6EAK1-F1
#
_cell.length_a   1.000
_cell.length_b   1.000
_cell.length_c   1.000
_cell.angle_alpha   90.00
_cell.angle_beta   90.00
_cell.angle_gamma   90.00
#
_symmetry.space_group_name_H-M   'P 1'
#
loop_
_entity.id
_entity.type
_entity.pdbx_description
1 polymer ?
#
loop_
_entity_poly.entity_id
_entity_poly.type
_entity_poly.pdbx_seq_one_letter_code
_entity_poly.pdbx_strand_id
1 'polypeptide(L)'
;MKKKGGRKNFGFMVKEEKEENRGSVEFQVFSFTNKIRRLASHLELHKKDFSSERGLRRLLGKRQRLLAYLAKKNRVRYKKLISQLDIREK
;
A
#
# COMPACT_ATOMS: atom_id res chain seq x y z
N MET A 1 6.95 -17.22 -23.46
CA MET A 1 5.89 -16.89 -22.47
C MET A 1 6.02 -15.44 -22.02
N LYS A 2 5.24 -14.51 -22.60
CA LYS A 2 5.27 -13.09 -22.21
C LYS A 2 4.28 -12.88 -21.05
N LYS A 3 4.78 -12.63 -19.84
CA LYS A 3 3.92 -12.23 -18.72
C LYS A 3 3.32 -10.87 -19.05
N LYS A 4 2.02 -10.85 -19.36
CA LYS A 4 1.21 -9.65 -19.57
C LYS A 4 1.24 -8.84 -18.27
N GLY A 5 2.15 -7.86 -18.19
CA GLY A 5 2.14 -6.80 -17.20
C GLY A 5 0.97 -5.88 -17.49
N GLY A 6 -0.24 -6.32 -17.14
CA GLY A 6 -1.40 -5.45 -17.10
C GLY A 6 -1.14 -4.38 -16.05
N ARG A 7 -0.92 -3.13 -16.49
CA ARG A 7 -1.03 -1.96 -15.63
C ARG A 7 -2.46 -1.96 -15.08
N LYS A 8 -2.69 -2.58 -13.92
CA LYS A 8 -3.95 -2.44 -13.19
C LYS A 8 -4.12 -0.95 -12.95
N ASN A 9 -5.18 -0.36 -13.47
CA ASN A 9 -5.50 1.07 -13.32
C ASN A 9 -5.63 1.41 -11.82
N PHE A 10 -4.53 1.84 -11.20
CA PHE A 10 -4.44 2.25 -9.79
C PHE A 10 -5.12 3.60 -9.51
N GLY A 11 -5.69 4.25 -10.54
CA GLY A 11 -6.30 5.57 -10.47
C GLY A 11 -7.76 5.61 -10.02
N PHE A 12 -8.43 4.48 -9.80
CA PHE A 12 -9.90 4.46 -9.76
C PHE A 12 -10.56 4.22 -8.39
N MET A 13 -9.99 4.73 -7.30
CA MET A 13 -10.62 4.56 -5.98
C MET A 13 -10.62 5.78 -5.08
N VAL A 14 -9.75 6.77 -5.30
CA VAL A 14 -9.96 8.08 -4.70
C VAL A 14 -10.75 8.89 -5.72
N LYS A 15 -12.05 8.60 -5.76
CA LYS A 15 -13.03 9.53 -6.32
C LYS A 15 -12.69 10.90 -5.72
N GLU A 16 -12.57 11.92 -6.57
CA GLU A 16 -12.42 13.29 -6.12
C GLU A 16 -13.40 13.57 -4.98
N GLU A 17 -12.91 14.26 -3.95
CA GLU A 17 -13.62 15.13 -3.00
C GLU A 17 -13.29 14.90 -1.51
N LYS A 18 -12.99 16.04 -0.89
CA LYS A 18 -12.80 16.36 0.53
C LYS A 18 -11.47 16.00 1.20
N GLU A 19 -10.84 17.03 1.77
CA GLU A 19 -9.70 16.94 2.69
C GLU A 19 -9.92 15.95 3.85
N GLU A 20 -11.18 15.73 4.25
CA GLU A 20 -11.62 14.72 5.23
C GLU A 20 -11.10 13.31 4.92
N ASN A 21 -10.95 12.94 3.65
CA ASN A 21 -10.56 11.59 3.27
C ASN A 21 -9.05 11.31 3.45
N ARG A 22 -8.20 12.33 3.63
CA ARG A 22 -6.75 12.15 3.89
C ARG A 22 -6.48 11.41 5.20
N GLY A 23 -7.38 11.54 6.18
CA GLY A 23 -7.28 10.87 7.48
C GLY A 23 -7.74 9.42 7.47
N SER A 24 -8.45 8.97 6.44
CA SER A 24 -9.02 7.62 6.37
C SER A 24 -7.95 6.53 6.37
N VAL A 25 -8.27 5.38 6.98
CA VAL A 25 -7.37 4.22 7.03
C VAL A 25 -7.04 3.74 5.62
N GLU A 26 -8.02 3.74 4.71
CA GLU A 26 -7.84 3.36 3.31
C GLU A 26 -6.85 4.26 2.58
N PHE A 27 -6.99 5.58 2.71
CA PHE A 27 -6.09 6.53 2.08
C PHE A 27 -4.66 6.39 2.60
N GLN A 28 -4.50 6.22 3.93
CA GLN A 28 -3.18 5.99 4.53
C GLN A 28 -2.53 4.70 4.02
N VAL A 29 -3.28 3.60 3.94
CA VAL A 29 -2.79 2.32 3.40
C VAL A 29 -2.41 2.44 1.92
N PHE A 30 -3.19 3.17 1.12
CA PHE A 30 -2.85 3.46 -0.28
C PHE A 30 -1.55 4.28 -0.40
N SER A 31 -1.43 5.37 0.37
CA SER A 31 -0.24 6.24 0.39
C SER A 31 1.00 5.45 0.80
N PHE A 32 0.92 4.63 1.85
CA PHE A 32 2.03 3.77 2.26
C PHE A 32 2.36 2.72 1.20
N THR A 33 1.36 2.14 0.54
CA THR A 33 1.60 1.16 -0.55
C THR A 33 2.35 1.78 -1.71
N ASN A 34 2.01 2.99 -2.12
CA ASN A 34 2.74 3.70 -3.18
C ASN A 34 4.17 4.05 -2.77
N LYS A 35 4.39 4.51 -1.53
CA LYS A 35 5.74 4.77 -0.99
C LYS A 35 6.59 3.50 -0.92
N ILE A 36 6.00 2.39 -0.44
CA ILE A 36 6.66 1.07 -0.35
C ILE A 36 7.10 0.62 -1.75
N ARG A 37 6.25 0.74 -2.78
CA ARG A 37 6.60 0.37 -4.15
C ARG A 37 7.77 1.19 -4.69
N ARG A 38 7.74 2.50 -4.51
CA ARG A 38 8.82 3.40 -4.94
C ARG A 38 10.14 3.09 -4.24
N LEU A 39 10.11 2.91 -2.92
CA LEU A 39 11.30 2.56 -2.13
C LEU A 39 11.84 1.17 -2.46
N ALA A 40 10.96 0.19 -2.69
CA ALA A 40 11.38 -1.14 -3.10
C ALA A 40 12.17 -1.10 -4.41
N SER A 41 11.67 -0.41 -5.45
CA SER A 41 12.40 -0.23 -6.71
C SER A 41 13.70 0.55 -6.54
N HIS A 42 13.75 1.54 -5.64
CA HIS A 42 14.99 2.25 -5.34
C HIS A 42 16.06 1.32 -4.73
N LEU A 43 15.67 0.47 -3.77
CA LEU A 43 16.59 -0.46 -3.11
C LEU A 43 17.06 -1.61 -4.00
N GLU A 44 16.32 -1.94 -5.07
CA GLU A 44 16.79 -2.89 -6.10
C GLU A 44 18.08 -2.39 -6.77
N LEU A 45 18.19 -1.07 -6.98
CA LEU A 45 19.38 -0.41 -7.54
C LEU A 45 20.43 -0.12 -6.45
N HIS A 46 19.98 0.27 -5.25
CA HIS A 46 20.85 0.72 -4.15
C HIS A 46 20.86 -0.25 -2.97
N LYS A 47 21.39 -1.47 -3.18
CA LYS A 47 21.37 -2.56 -2.19
C LYS A 47 22.09 -2.27 -0.87
N LYS A 48 22.97 -1.25 -0.82
CA LYS A 48 23.73 -0.86 0.38
C LYS A 48 23.08 0.30 1.15
N ASP A 49 21.94 0.82 0.72
CA ASP A 49 21.22 1.86 1.47
C ASP A 49 20.37 1.26 2.60
N PHE A 50 21.05 0.98 3.72
CA PHE A 50 20.42 0.43 4.92
C PHE A 50 19.49 1.42 5.63
N SER A 51 19.67 2.73 5.41
CA SER A 51 18.82 3.76 6.01
C SER A 51 17.43 3.75 5.37
N SER A 52 17.40 3.72 4.03
CA SER A 52 16.17 3.57 3.25
C SER A 52 15.50 2.22 3.48
N GLU A 53 16.27 1.14 3.62
CA GLU A 53 15.73 -0.18 3.98
C GLU A 53 15.03 -0.16 5.35
N ARG A 54 15.65 0.47 6.36
CA ARG A 54 15.02 0.66 7.67
C ARG A 54 13.72 1.47 7.56
N GLY A 55 13.71 2.52 6.72
CA GLY A 55 12.52 3.30 6.40
C GLY A 55 11.41 2.44 5.77
N LEU A 56 11.76 1.61 4.80
CA LEU A 56 10.85 0.67 4.14
C LEU A 56 10.23 -0.31 5.14
N ARG A 57 11.03 -0.92 6.01
CA ARG A 57 10.56 -1.84 7.07
C ARG A 57 9.56 -1.14 8.01
N ARG A 58 9.83 0.11 8.39
CA ARG A 58 8.89 0.91 9.21
C ARG A 58 7.56 1.17 8.50
N LEU A 59 7.58 1.48 7.20
CA LEU A 59 6.37 1.69 6.41
C LEU A 59 5.55 0.40 6.25
N LEU A 60 6.21 -0.74 6.03
CA LEU A 60 5.56 -2.05 6.00
C LEU A 60 4.83 -2.36 7.31
N GLY A 61 5.50 -2.15 8.45
CA GLY A 61 4.89 -2.34 9.77
C GLY A 61 3.70 -1.41 10.04
N LYS A 62 3.80 -0.12 9.68
CA LYS A 62 2.68 0.82 9.79
C LYS A 62 1.47 0.38 8.95
N ARG A 63 1.70 -0.01 7.70
CA ARG A 63 0.63 -0.51 6.81
C ARG A 63 -0.03 -1.77 7.37
N GLN A 64 0.76 -2.71 7.91
CA GLN A 64 0.24 -3.94 8.51
C GLN A 64 -0.66 -3.66 9.71
N ARG A 65 -0.27 -2.72 10.60
CA ARG A 65 -1.09 -2.33 11.75
C ARG A 65 -2.43 -1.71 11.32
N LEU A 66 -2.42 -0.85 10.31
CA LEU A 66 -3.64 -0.24 9.77
C LEU A 66 -4.57 -1.27 9.13
N LEU A 67 -4.01 -2.22 8.37
CA LEU A 67 -4.78 -3.31 7.78
C LEU A 67 -5.38 -4.23 8.85
N ALA A 68 -4.62 -4.56 9.90
CA ALA A 68 -5.13 -5.34 11.03
C ALA A 68 -6.26 -4.62 11.77
N TYR A 69 -6.12 -3.31 12.00
CA TYR A 69 -7.18 -2.48 12.57
C TYR A 69 -8.44 -2.49 11.68
N LEU A 70 -8.29 -2.30 10.37
CA LEU A 70 -9.40 -2.30 9.43
C LEU A 70 -10.08 -3.68 9.37
N ALA A 71 -9.31 -4.77 9.40
CA ALA A 71 -9.84 -6.13 9.43
C ALA A 71 -10.69 -6.39 10.67
N LYS A 72 -10.25 -5.90 11.84
CA LYS A 72 -11.00 -6.01 13.10
C LYS A 72 -12.29 -5.18 13.10
N LYS A 73 -12.23 -3.97 12.52
CA LYS A 73 -13.38 -3.04 12.52
C LYS A 73 -14.40 -3.33 11.43
N ASN A 74 -13.95 -3.65 10.22
CA ASN A 74 -14.81 -3.91 9.06
C ASN A 74 -14.12 -4.84 8.05
N ARG A 75 -14.49 -6.12 8.11
CA ARG A 75 -13.90 -7.16 7.25
C ARG A 75 -14.22 -6.99 5.77
N VAL A 76 -15.37 -6.40 5.43
CA VAL A 76 -15.76 -6.14 4.03
C VAL A 76 -14.87 -5.07 3.42
N ARG A 77 -14.66 -3.94 4.13
CA ARG A 77 -13.74 -2.87 3.70
C ARG A 77 -12.31 -3.38 3.57
N TYR A 78 -11.86 -4.19 4.53
CA TYR A 78 -10.55 -4.84 4.47
C TYR A 78 -10.37 -5.68 3.20
N LYS A 79 -11.28 -6.63 2.93
CA LYS A 79 -11.24 -7.50 1.75
C LYS A 79 -11.23 -6.70 0.44
N LYS A 80 -12.07 -5.66 0.38
CA LYS A 80 -12.13 -4.75 -0.79
C LYS A 80 -10.78 -4.05 -1.00
N LEU A 81 -10.21 -3.48 0.07
CA LEU A 81 -8.95 -2.75 0.03
C LEU A 81 -7.76 -3.62 -0.37
N ILE A 82 -7.60 -4.82 0.20
CA ILE A 82 -6.47 -5.71 -0.13
C ILE A 82 -6.55 -6.20 -1.59
N SER A 83 -7.76 -6.49 -2.07
CA SER A 83 -8.01 -6.90 -3.46
C SER A 83 -7.64 -5.79 -4.45
N GLN A 84 -8.03 -4.55 -4.14
CA GLN A 84 -7.73 -3.40 -4.98
C GLN A 84 -6.24 -3.03 -4.98
N LEU A 85 -5.57 -3.18 -3.83
CA LEU A 85 -4.15 -2.84 -3.69
C LEU A 85 -3.20 -3.98 -4.08
N ASP A 86 -3.73 -5.16 -4.41
CA ASP A 86 -2.94 -6.37 -4.72
C ASP A 86 -1.97 -6.74 -3.58
N ILE A 87 -2.44 -6.56 -2.33
CA ILE A 87 -1.67 -6.90 -1.13
C ILE A 87 -1.92 -8.36 -0.80
N ARG A 88 -0.85 -9.15 -0.70
CA ARG A 88 -0.95 -10.57 -0.33
C ARG A 88 -1.39 -10.71 1.13
N GLU A 89 -2.42 -11.51 1.36
CA GLU A 89 -2.80 -12.01 2.68
C GLU A 89 -1.77 -13.08 3.11
N LYS A 90 -1.34 -13.02 4.36
CA LYS A 90 -0.48 -14.03 5.00
C LYS A 90 -1.26 -14.64 6.14
#